data_AF-A0A7L3CH87-F1
#
_entry.id   AF-A0A7L3CH87-F1
#
_cell.length_a   1.000
_cell.length_b   1.000
_cell.length_c   1.000
_cell.angle_alpha   90.00
_cell.angle_beta   90.00
_cell.angle_gamma   90.00
#
_symmetry.space_group_name_H-M   'P 1'
#
loop_
_entity.id
_entity.type
_entity.pdbx_description
1 polymer ?
#
loop_
_entity_poly.entity_id
_entity_poly.type
_entity_poly.pdbx_seq_one_letter_code
_entity_poly.pdbx_strand_id
1 'polypeptide(L)'
;EDDSLQVHILKPGWKEFVQRRVLGRFRCSQCFHEWSSAKVHILFHMCRRRGQGTVWTRVFCQACRRCPDPRLEEPQFSQETMERLLHNLMLKILKYFYRLPIQPSDLLEVVVDALVVGPHESARCEGCQLGVC
;
A
#
# COMPACT_ATOMS: atom_id res chain seq x y z
N GLU A 1 -8.73 7.83 -4.72
CA GLU A 1 -8.52 7.12 -3.44
C GLU A 1 -9.37 7.76 -2.35
N ASP A 2 -9.35 7.21 -1.13
CA ASP A 2 -9.91 7.87 0.06
C ASP A 2 -8.79 8.06 1.11
N ASP A 3 -8.17 9.24 1.13
CA ASP A 3 -7.08 9.57 2.04
C ASP A 3 -7.53 9.64 3.51
N SER A 4 -8.85 9.57 3.77
CA SER A 4 -9.39 9.51 5.13
C SER A 4 -9.43 8.08 5.69
N LEU A 5 -9.17 7.05 4.87
CA LEU A 5 -9.25 5.65 5.28
C LEU A 5 -8.19 5.33 6.34
N GLN A 6 -8.59 4.95 7.55
CA GLN A 6 -7.66 4.65 8.65
C GLN A 6 -7.52 3.15 8.90
N VAL A 7 -6.31 2.73 9.26
CA VAL A 7 -6.03 1.35 9.65
C VAL A 7 -6.79 1.04 10.94
N HIS A 8 -7.38 -0.15 11.01
CA HIS A 8 -8.14 -0.67 12.15
C HIS A 8 -9.47 0.05 12.47
N ILE A 9 -9.85 1.11 11.75
CA ILE A 9 -11.14 1.77 11.88
C ILE A 9 -12.08 1.29 10.76
N LEU A 10 -12.83 0.22 11.03
CA LEU A 10 -13.69 -0.43 10.04
C LEU A 10 -15.18 -0.12 10.24
N LYS A 11 -15.87 0.13 9.13
CA LYS A 11 -17.34 0.13 9.10
C LYS A 11 -17.88 -1.31 9.31
N PRO A 12 -19.08 -1.50 9.88
CA PRO A 12 -19.66 -2.83 10.05
C PRO A 12 -19.73 -3.65 8.76
N GLY A 13 -19.26 -4.89 8.80
CA GLY A 13 -19.23 -5.81 7.65
C GLY A 13 -18.06 -5.61 6.68
N TRP A 14 -17.17 -4.65 6.94
CA TRP A 14 -15.93 -4.48 6.18
C TRP A 14 -14.81 -5.37 6.73
N LYS A 15 -13.87 -5.70 5.85
CA LYS A 15 -12.64 -6.45 6.14
C LYS A 15 -11.45 -5.61 5.72
N GLU A 16 -10.35 -5.76 6.44
CA GLU A 16 -9.11 -5.03 6.20
C GLU A 16 -8.04 -5.96 5.65
N PHE A 17 -7.25 -5.44 4.72
CA PHE A 17 -5.98 -6.02 4.30
C PHE A 17 -4.97 -4.90 4.12
N VAL A 18 -3.84 -4.97 4.81
CA VAL A 18 -2.70 -4.09 4.57
C VAL A 18 -1.67 -4.86 3.77
N GLN A 19 -1.42 -4.44 2.54
CA GLN A 19 -0.24 -4.87 1.81
C GLN A 19 0.94 -4.05 2.31
N ARG A 20 1.94 -4.75 2.85
CA ARG A 20 3.18 -4.16 3.35
C ARG A 20 4.30 -4.35 2.33
N ARG A 21 5.35 -3.54 2.49
CA ARG A 21 6.62 -3.68 1.75
C ARG A 21 6.45 -3.69 0.23
N VAL A 22 5.66 -2.75 -0.28
CA VAL A 22 5.47 -2.54 -1.72
C VAL A 22 6.63 -1.69 -2.22
N LEU A 23 7.19 -2.05 -3.38
CA LEU A 23 8.15 -1.22 -4.08
C LEU A 23 7.42 -0.10 -4.81
N GLY A 24 7.70 1.15 -4.45
CA GLY A 24 7.17 2.34 -5.13
C GLY A 24 8.28 3.30 -5.52
N ARG A 25 8.09 3.98 -6.66
CA ARG A 25 8.92 5.10 -7.12
C ARG A 25 8.20 6.40 -6.84
N PHE A 26 8.92 7.42 -6.40
CA PHE A 26 8.37 8.71 -6.07
C PHE A 26 9.09 9.77 -6.88
N ARG A 27 8.37 10.83 -7.20
CA ARG A 27 8.92 12.03 -7.83
C ARG A 27 8.40 13.25 -7.10
N CYS A 28 9.31 14.05 -6.57
CA CYS A 28 8.92 15.28 -5.89
C CYS A 28 8.32 16.28 -6.88
N SER A 29 7.12 16.76 -6.59
CA SER A 29 6.43 17.81 -7.34
C SER A 29 7.13 19.17 -7.28
N GLN A 30 7.95 19.42 -6.25
CA GLN A 30 8.64 20.70 -6.03
C GLN A 30 10.05 20.75 -6.66
N CYS A 31 10.89 19.74 -6.39
CA CYS A 31 12.30 19.75 -6.81
C CYS A 31 12.64 18.68 -7.86
N PHE A 32 11.64 17.91 -8.31
CA PHE A 32 11.79 16.81 -9.27
C PHE A 32 12.77 15.71 -8.86
N HIS A 33 13.21 15.68 -7.60
CA HIS A 33 14.02 14.58 -7.09
C HIS A 33 13.19 13.29 -7.11
N GLU A 34 13.76 12.25 -7.71
CA GLU A 34 13.19 10.92 -7.73
C GLU A 34 13.88 10.01 -6.71
N TRP A 35 13.10 9.13 -6.09
CA TRP A 35 13.60 8.08 -5.19
C TRP A 35 12.71 6.85 -5.25
N SER A 36 13.23 5.71 -4.79
CA SER A 36 12.47 4.47 -4.66
C SER A 36 12.40 4.05 -3.20
N SER A 37 11.34 3.36 -2.81
CA SER A 37 11.20 2.78 -1.48
C SER A 37 10.53 1.42 -1.56
N ALA A 38 11.11 0.41 -0.90
CA ALA A 38 10.54 -0.92 -0.70
C ALA A 38 9.62 -1.01 0.54
N LYS A 39 9.24 0.14 1.12
CA LYS A 39 8.37 0.24 2.31
C LYS A 39 7.12 1.07 2.06
N VAL A 40 6.55 0.98 0.86
CA VAL A 40 5.21 1.52 0.63
C VAL A 40 4.18 0.57 1.23
N HIS A 41 3.16 1.12 1.86
CA HIS A 41 2.04 0.39 2.43
C HIS A 41 0.77 0.76 1.67
N ILE A 42 -0.12 -0.20 1.47
CA ILE A 42 -1.42 0.01 0.85
C ILE A 42 -2.48 -0.62 1.74
N LEU A 43 -3.45 0.19 2.16
CA LEU A 43 -4.60 -0.23 2.94
C LEU A 43 -5.77 -0.52 1.99
N PHE A 44 -6.33 -1.71 2.12
CA PHE A 44 -7.57 -2.10 1.47
C PHE A 44 -8.65 -2.33 2.52
N HIS A 45 -9.75 -1.61 2.40
CA HIS A 45 -11.00 -1.92 3.08
C HIS A 45 -11.95 -2.52 2.06
N MET A 46 -12.51 -3.69 2.35
CA MET A 46 -13.35 -4.43 1.40
C MET A 46 -14.63 -4.90 2.06
N CYS A 47 -15.75 -4.90 1.33
CA CYS A 47 -17.01 -5.45 1.80
C CYS A 47 -17.76 -6.16 0.67
N ARG A 48 -18.65 -7.09 1.05
CA ARG A 48 -19.60 -7.73 0.14
C ARG A 48 -21.01 -7.58 0.69
N ARG A 49 -21.89 -6.91 -0.05
CA ARG A 49 -23.30 -6.69 0.32
C ARG A 49 -24.19 -6.99 -0.88
N ARG A 50 -25.25 -7.77 -0.66
CA ARG A 50 -26.26 -8.10 -1.69
C ARG A 50 -25.67 -8.61 -3.01
N GLY A 51 -24.63 -9.44 -2.93
CA GLY A 51 -23.94 -10.00 -4.11
C GLY A 51 -22.93 -9.07 -4.79
N GLN A 52 -22.84 -7.79 -4.40
CA GLN A 52 -21.86 -6.85 -4.93
C GLN A 52 -20.67 -6.69 -3.97
N GLY A 53 -19.47 -6.66 -4.53
CA GLY A 53 -18.22 -6.36 -3.80
C GLY A 53 -17.83 -4.89 -3.95
N THR A 54 -17.27 -4.29 -2.91
CA THR A 54 -16.67 -2.96 -2.93
C THR A 54 -15.31 -3.02 -2.27
N VAL A 55 -14.31 -2.38 -2.88
CA VAL A 55 -12.97 -2.20 -2.32
C VAL A 55 -12.64 -0.72 -2.31
N TRP A 56 -12.21 -0.22 -1.17
CA TRP A 56 -11.61 1.10 -1.00
C TRP A 56 -10.13 0.94 -0.72
N THR A 57 -9.35 1.84 -1.29
CA THR A 57 -7.90 1.77 -1.27
C THR A 57 -7.35 3.10 -0.78
N ARG A 58 -6.35 3.03 0.10
CA ARG A 58 -5.49 4.15 0.47
C ARG A 58 -4.04 3.73 0.31
N VAL A 59 -3.27 4.59 -0.35
CA VAL A 59 -1.84 4.40 -0.56
C VAL A 59 -1.10 5.38 0.33
N PHE A 60 -0.17 4.89 1.15
CA PHE A 60 0.59 5.76 2.04
C PHE A 60 1.74 6.46 1.30
N CYS A 61 1.81 7.77 1.46
CA CYS A 61 2.73 8.65 0.75
C CYS A 61 4.09 8.79 1.46
N GLN A 62 5.04 9.42 0.76
CA GLN A 62 6.35 9.78 1.33
C GLN A 62 6.73 11.22 0.99
N ALA A 63 7.38 11.89 1.95
CA ALA A 63 7.86 13.25 1.79
C ALA A 63 9.25 13.28 1.16
N CYS A 64 9.50 14.25 0.27
CA CYS A 64 10.82 14.44 -0.31
C CYS A 64 11.87 14.79 0.76
N ARG A 65 13.08 14.25 0.60
CA ARG A 65 14.20 14.52 1.52
C ARG A 65 14.98 15.80 1.25
N ARG A 66 14.86 16.37 0.05
CA ARG A 66 15.63 17.54 -0.38
C ARG A 66 14.93 18.87 -0.12
N CYS A 67 13.61 18.87 0.06
CA CYS A 67 12.86 20.09 0.29
C CYS A 67 12.81 20.43 1.78
N PRO A 68 12.89 21.73 2.14
CA PRO A 68 12.76 22.17 3.53
C PRO A 68 11.33 22.00 4.07
N ASP A 69 10.32 22.20 3.21
CA ASP A 69 8.90 21.98 3.49
C ASP A 69 8.31 21.02 2.44
N PRO A 70 8.62 19.72 2.56
CA PRO A 70 8.24 18.73 1.56
C PRO A 70 6.75 18.41 1.64
N ARG A 71 6.10 18.32 0.48
CA ARG A 71 4.78 17.69 0.35
C ARG A 71 4.90 16.17 0.40
N LEU A 72 3.79 15.52 0.79
CA LEU A 72 3.63 14.08 0.61
C LEU A 72 3.41 13.78 -0.87
N GLU A 73 4.20 12.85 -1.40
CA GLU A 73 4.13 12.40 -2.79
C GLU A 73 3.61 10.97 -2.84
N GLU A 74 2.73 10.71 -3.80
CA GLU A 74 2.22 9.37 -4.07
C GLU A 74 3.27 8.50 -4.78
N PRO A 75 3.30 7.19 -4.50
CA PRO A 75 4.14 6.26 -5.23
C PRO A 75 3.55 5.91 -6.60
N GLN A 76 4.45 5.75 -7.56
CA GLN A 76 4.22 5.13 -8.84
C GLN A 76 4.68 3.67 -8.78
N PHE A 77 3.84 2.76 -9.29
CA PHE A 77 4.10 1.33 -9.31
C PHE A 77 4.40 0.85 -10.72
N SER A 78 5.32 -0.12 -10.85
CA SER A 78 5.50 -0.83 -12.12
C SER A 78 4.29 -1.71 -12.41
N GLN A 79 4.09 -2.10 -13.68
CA GLN A 79 3.07 -3.05 -14.06
C GLN A 79 3.18 -4.35 -13.26
N GLU A 80 4.39 -4.91 -13.13
CA GLU A 80 4.64 -6.13 -12.34
C GLU A 80 4.22 -5.95 -10.87
N THR A 81 4.55 -4.81 -10.26
CA THR A 81 4.14 -4.50 -8.89
C THR A 81 2.61 -4.50 -8.79
N MET A 82 1.93 -3.84 -9.73
CA MET A 82 0.47 -3.79 -9.77
C MET A 82 -0.17 -5.17 -9.95
N GLU A 83 0.38 -6.03 -10.80
CA GLU A 83 -0.12 -7.40 -10.99
C GLU A 83 -0.02 -8.21 -9.69
N ARG A 84 1.11 -8.12 -8.98
CA ARG A 84 1.28 -8.79 -7.68
C ARG A 84 0.35 -8.23 -6.61
N LEU A 85 0.14 -6.91 -6.57
CA LEU A 85 -0.81 -6.25 -5.67
C LEU A 85 -2.24 -6.75 -5.87
N LEU A 86 -2.70 -6.77 -7.13
CA LEU A 86 -4.04 -7.21 -7.49
C LEU A 86 -4.23 -8.70 -7.21
N HIS A 87 -3.22 -9.53 -7.48
CA HIS A 87 -3.23 -10.95 -7.15
C HIS A 87 -3.43 -11.18 -5.64
N ASN A 88 -2.64 -10.52 -4.79
CA ASN A 88 -2.75 -10.64 -3.35
C ASN A 88 -4.11 -10.15 -2.82
N LEU A 89 -4.60 -9.04 -3.36
CA LEU A 89 -5.94 -8.53 -3.03
C LEU A 89 -7.03 -9.54 -3.37
N MET A 90 -6.97 -10.15 -4.57
CA MET A 90 -7.92 -11.19 -4.99
C MET A 90 -7.89 -12.39 -4.04
N LEU A 91 -6.70 -12.87 -3.68
CA LEU A 91 -6.56 -13.97 -2.71
C LEU A 91 -7.18 -13.63 -1.35
N LYS A 92 -7.05 -12.39 -0.88
CA LYS A 92 -7.70 -11.94 0.37
C LYS A 92 -9.22 -11.86 0.23
N ILE A 93 -9.74 -11.42 -0.91
CA ILE A 93 -11.19 -11.43 -1.19
C ILE A 93 -11.73 -12.85 -1.16
N LEU A 94 -11.07 -13.79 -1.84
CA LEU A 94 -11.42 -15.22 -1.86
C LEU A 94 -11.43 -15.81 -0.45
N LYS A 95 -10.38 -15.54 0.33
CA LYS A 95 -10.29 -15.97 1.73
C LYS A 95 -11.43 -15.42 2.59
N TYR A 96 -11.66 -14.10 2.55
CA TYR A 96 -12.58 -13.45 3.48
C TYR A 96 -14.06 -13.66 3.14
N PHE A 97 -14.43 -13.66 1.86
CA PHE A 97 -15.84 -13.66 1.44
C PHE A 97 -16.29 -14.97 0.78
N TYR A 98 -15.35 -15.80 0.32
CA TYR A 98 -15.65 -17.10 -0.30
C TYR A 98 -15.12 -18.29 0.51
N ARG A 99 -14.47 -18.02 1.65
CA ARG A 99 -13.99 -19.03 2.61
C ARG A 99 -13.04 -20.05 1.99
N LEU A 100 -12.34 -19.66 0.92
CA LEU A 100 -11.31 -20.52 0.34
C LEU A 100 -10.09 -20.60 1.28
N PRO A 101 -9.47 -21.79 1.39
CA PRO A 101 -8.31 -22.00 2.25
C PRO A 101 -7.05 -21.40 1.61
N ILE A 102 -6.84 -20.10 1.79
CA ILE A 102 -5.64 -19.39 1.32
C ILE A 102 -4.61 -19.29 2.45
N GLN A 103 -3.40 -19.78 2.19
CA GLN A 103 -2.24 -19.72 3.06
C GLN A 103 -1.42 -18.44 2.85
N PRO A 104 -0.65 -18.00 3.85
CA PRO A 104 0.25 -16.85 3.69
C PRO A 104 1.28 -17.04 2.57
N SER A 105 1.73 -18.28 2.32
CA SER A 105 2.66 -18.65 1.25
C SER A 105 2.09 -18.46 -0.16
N ASP A 106 0.77 -18.36 -0.30
CA ASP A 106 0.13 -18.14 -1.59
C ASP A 106 0.23 -16.66 -2.02
N LEU A 107 0.56 -15.76 -1.08
CA LEU A 107 0.74 -14.35 -1.38
C LEU A 107 2.09 -14.12 -2.05
N LEU A 108 2.07 -13.40 -3.16
CA LEU A 108 3.28 -13.01 -3.87
C LEU A 108 3.99 -11.90 -3.09
N GLU A 109 5.31 -12.02 -2.94
CA GLU A 109 6.12 -10.93 -2.42
C GLU A 109 6.08 -9.76 -3.40
N VAL A 110 5.76 -8.56 -2.94
CA VAL A 110 5.61 -7.37 -3.80
C VAL A 110 6.92 -6.57 -3.91
N VAL A 111 7.97 -7.03 -3.24
CA VAL A 111 9.34 -6.54 -3.43
C VAL A 111 9.92 -7.26 -4.64
N VAL A 112 10.40 -6.49 -5.62
CA VAL A 112 11.22 -7.01 -6.73
C VAL A 112 12.64 -6.51 -6.51
N ASP A 113 13.63 -7.35 -6.82
CA ASP A 113 15.10 -7.30 -6.68
C ASP A 113 15.85 -5.99 -6.99
N ALA A 114 15.17 -4.87 -7.21
CA ALA A 114 15.82 -3.57 -7.21
C ALA A 114 16.34 -3.30 -5.80
N LEU A 115 17.67 -3.34 -5.64
CA LEU A 115 18.40 -2.86 -4.47
C LEU A 115 17.94 -1.44 -4.14
N VAL A 116 16.91 -1.31 -3.30
CA VAL A 116 16.58 -0.04 -2.66
C VAL A 116 17.70 0.19 -1.67
N VAL A 117 18.73 0.91 -2.13
CA VAL A 117 19.93 1.17 -1.35
C VAL A 117 19.61 2.24 -0.31
N GLY A 118 19.83 1.91 0.96
CA GLY A 118 19.81 2.86 2.08
C GLY A 118 18.74 2.57 3.12
N PRO A 119 18.89 3.16 4.32
CA PRO A 119 17.92 2.99 5.40
C PRO A 119 16.59 3.66 5.05
N HIS A 120 15.49 3.05 5.49
CA HIS A 120 14.17 3.65 5.36
C HIS A 120 14.05 4.91 6.23
N GLU A 121 13.77 6.05 5.61
CA GLU A 121 13.58 7.33 6.29
C GLU A 121 12.20 7.42 6.95
N SER A 122 12.04 6.79 8.12
CA SER A 122 10.76 6.70 8.83
C SER A 122 10.10 8.06 9.11
N ALA A 123 10.89 9.10 9.37
CA ALA A 123 10.38 10.46 9.61
C ALA A 123 9.69 11.08 8.39
N ARG A 124 9.94 10.56 7.18
CA ARG A 124 9.36 11.02 5.91
C ARG A 124 8.33 10.07 5.34
N CYS A 125 8.02 8.98 6.04
CA CYS A 125 7.02 8.01 5.61
C CYS A 125 5.72 8.23 6.38
N GLU A 126 4.64 8.54 5.66
CA GLU A 126 3.31 8.71 6.26
C GLU A 126 2.89 7.47 7.05
N GLY A 127 3.14 6.27 6.51
CA GLY A 127 2.84 5.00 7.19
C GLY A 127 3.58 4.85 8.52
N CYS A 128 4.85 5.29 8.62
CA CYS A 128 5.57 5.29 9.90
C CYS A 128 5.00 6.30 10.89
N GLN A 129 4.67 7.51 10.44
CA GLN A 129 4.09 8.55 11.28
C GLN A 129 2.72 8.13 11.85
N LEU A 130 1.97 7.33 11.11
CA LEU A 130 0.67 6.79 11.52
C LEU A 130 0.77 5.41 12.22
N GLY A 131 1.98 4.89 12.45
CA GLY A 131 2.18 3.61 13.17
C GLY A 131 1.78 2.35 12.39
N VAL A 132 1.74 2.42 11.06
CA VAL A 132 1.29 1.32 10.15
C VAL A 132 2.44 0.42 9.69
N CYS A 133 3.66 0.96 9.60
CA CYS A 133 4.87 0.31 9.08
C CYS A 133 5.44 -0.81 9.97
#